data_AF-A0A536V7D8-F1
#
_entry.id   AF-A0A536V7D8-F1
#
_cell.length_a   1.000
_cell.length_b   1.000
_cell.length_c   1.000
_cell.angle_alpha   90.00
_cell.angle_beta   90.00
_cell.angle_gamma   90.00
#
_symmetry.space_group_name_H-M   'P 1'
#
loop_
_entity.id
_entity.type
_entity.pdbx_description
1 polymer ?
#
loop_
_entity_poly.entity_id
_entity_poly.type
_entity_poly.pdbx_seq_one_letter_code
_entity_poly.pdbx_strand_id
1 'polypeptide(L)'
;MTTLLAAVVDASSRVAQTSSRLAKRDAIAACLRGAAADEIEIAVAYLSGVTCQGRIGIGYATLAALRGSHAAQPGLTLRDVDAALTRVAATTGKGSAAERNALLRSLFERATAAEQDFLLRLLVGELRQGALEGVMIDAIAAASNVPVADVRRAAMFVGDLGLVARVALTEGAGALAHYAVALHRPVQPMLAQPADDIADALARLGTAALEWKVDGARVQVHKAGDEIKVYTRNLNDVTASVPEVVEALQGVAAHELILDGEAVALAAGGAPLPFQVTMRRFGRKLDVARMRTELPLAVYFFDCLHLDGTSLIDCPARERFDALTAALPAPLVIPRLITADVAAAEDFYADALARGHEGVMAKALDAPYEAGSRGASWLKV
;
A
#
# COMPACT_ATOMS: atom_id res chain seq x y z
N MET A 1 -14.01 4.26 29.20
CA MET A 1 -13.26 5.52 29.41
C MET A 1 -13.35 6.33 28.14
N THR A 2 -13.35 7.66 28.22
CA THR A 2 -13.34 8.58 27.07
C THR A 2 -11.99 9.29 27.02
N THR A 3 -11.39 9.40 25.86
CA THR A 3 -10.09 10.05 25.66
C THR A 3 -10.27 11.53 25.32
N LEU A 4 -9.63 12.40 26.11
CA LEU A 4 -9.62 13.83 25.87
C LEU A 4 -8.76 14.18 24.65
N LEU A 5 -9.19 15.19 23.88
CA LEU A 5 -8.41 15.74 22.77
C LEU A 5 -7.03 16.21 23.23
N ALA A 6 -6.92 16.79 24.42
CA ALA A 6 -5.65 17.19 25.02
C ALA A 6 -4.57 16.09 25.01
N ALA A 7 -4.93 14.81 25.17
CA ALA A 7 -3.95 13.73 25.11
C ALA A 7 -3.32 13.58 23.71
N VAL A 8 -4.13 13.76 22.65
CA VAL A 8 -3.66 13.78 21.27
C VAL A 8 -2.84 15.03 20.98
N VAL A 9 -3.28 16.20 21.49
CA VAL A 9 -2.55 17.47 21.36
C VAL A 9 -1.16 17.40 21.99
N ASP A 10 -1.04 16.81 23.18
CA ASP A 10 0.22 16.63 23.88
C ASP A 10 1.17 15.70 23.11
N ALA A 11 0.66 14.56 22.62
CA ALA A 11 1.45 13.63 21.82
C ALA A 11 1.93 14.28 20.51
N SER A 12 1.01 14.94 19.80
CA SER A 12 1.24 15.75 18.60
C SER A 12 2.33 16.81 18.83
N SER A 13 2.28 17.54 19.93
CA SER A 13 3.28 18.54 20.30
C SER A 13 4.66 17.93 20.52
N ARG A 14 4.75 16.82 21.27
CA ARG A 14 6.02 16.09 21.49
C ARG A 14 6.63 15.58 20.19
N VAL A 15 5.81 15.06 19.28
CA VAL A 15 6.25 14.60 17.96
C VAL A 15 6.83 15.75 17.14
N ALA A 16 6.20 16.93 17.16
CA ALA A 16 6.66 18.10 16.43
C ALA A 16 7.96 18.70 16.98
N GLN A 17 8.23 18.56 18.28
CA GLN A 17 9.39 19.14 18.96
C GLN A 17 10.66 18.29 18.91
N THR A 18 10.61 17.08 18.37
CA THR A 18 11.75 16.16 18.35
C THR A 18 12.09 15.66 16.94
N SER A 19 13.38 15.50 16.66
CA SER A 19 13.87 14.80 15.47
C SER A 19 14.06 13.29 15.70
N SER A 20 14.03 12.83 16.95
CA SER A 20 14.25 11.42 17.29
C SER A 20 13.05 10.56 16.91
N ARG A 21 13.25 9.63 15.96
CA ARG A 21 12.23 8.66 15.55
C ARG A 21 11.69 7.86 16.76
N LEU A 22 12.58 7.47 17.66
CA LEU A 22 12.24 6.71 18.87
C LEU A 22 11.31 7.51 19.79
N ALA A 23 11.65 8.78 20.05
CA ALA A 23 10.83 9.65 20.88
C ALA A 23 9.45 9.92 20.26
N LYS A 24 9.37 10.06 18.93
CA LYS A 24 8.10 10.19 18.21
C LYS A 24 7.24 8.93 18.37
N ARG A 25 7.84 7.75 18.16
CA ARG A 25 7.19 6.45 18.36
C ARG A 25 6.60 6.35 19.76
N ASP A 26 7.38 6.68 20.78
CA ASP A 26 6.98 6.52 22.18
C ASP A 26 5.85 7.48 22.59
N ALA A 27 5.87 8.72 22.09
CA ALA A 27 4.80 9.68 22.32
C ALA A 27 3.46 9.21 21.70
N ILE A 28 3.50 8.71 20.46
CA ILE A 28 2.31 8.17 19.79
C ILE A 28 1.82 6.91 20.50
N ALA A 29 2.73 5.97 20.81
CA ALA A 29 2.37 4.71 21.45
C ALA A 29 1.73 4.92 22.84
N ALA A 30 2.23 5.89 23.61
CA ALA A 30 1.63 6.28 24.89
C ALA A 30 0.21 6.84 24.73
N CYS A 31 -0.02 7.66 23.70
CA CYS A 31 -1.35 8.18 23.38
C CYS A 31 -2.32 7.05 23.00
N LEU A 32 -1.90 6.14 22.11
CA LEU A 32 -2.73 5.02 21.66
C LEU A 32 -3.10 4.06 22.81
N ARG A 33 -2.17 3.75 23.73
CA ARG A 33 -2.48 2.93 24.92
C ARG A 33 -3.53 3.55 25.84
N GLY A 34 -3.63 4.88 25.85
CA GLY A 34 -4.63 5.62 26.62
C GLY A 34 -5.95 5.87 25.87
N ALA A 35 -6.03 5.46 24.60
CA ALA A 35 -7.23 5.63 23.78
C ALA A 35 -8.30 4.59 24.14
N ALA A 36 -9.58 4.98 24.17
CA ALA A 36 -10.67 4.02 24.21
C ALA A 36 -10.74 3.22 22.91
N ALA A 37 -11.22 1.97 22.96
CA ALA A 37 -11.27 1.07 21.81
C ALA A 37 -11.99 1.67 20.58
N ASP A 38 -13.10 2.37 20.82
CA ASP A 38 -13.91 3.06 19.80
C ASP A 38 -13.31 4.41 19.33
N GLU A 39 -12.20 4.85 19.94
CA GLU A 39 -11.54 6.12 19.67
C GLU A 39 -10.14 5.96 19.07
N ILE A 40 -9.60 4.74 18.99
CA ILE A 40 -8.26 4.44 18.44
C ILE A 40 -8.14 4.93 16.99
N GLU A 41 -9.15 4.65 16.16
CA GLU A 41 -9.13 5.06 14.74
C GLU A 41 -9.10 6.59 14.60
N ILE A 42 -9.84 7.31 15.46
CA ILE A 42 -9.85 8.78 15.52
C ILE A 42 -8.46 9.30 15.95
N ALA A 43 -7.87 8.71 16.99
CA ALA A 43 -6.55 9.10 17.47
C ALA A 43 -5.47 8.91 16.38
N VAL A 44 -5.49 7.78 15.67
CA VAL A 44 -4.58 7.52 14.54
C VAL A 44 -4.77 8.54 13.43
N ALA A 45 -6.01 8.83 13.03
CA ALA A 45 -6.28 9.82 11.98
C ALA A 45 -5.69 11.19 12.37
N TYR A 46 -6.00 11.67 13.58
CA TYR A 46 -5.59 12.99 14.05
C TYR A 46 -4.07 13.10 14.21
N LEU A 47 -3.41 12.08 14.75
CA LEU A 47 -1.95 12.02 14.87
C LEU A 47 -1.27 11.87 13.50
N SER A 48 -1.96 11.31 12.51
CA SER A 48 -1.53 11.28 11.09
C SER A 48 -1.79 12.59 10.35
N GLY A 49 -2.40 13.58 11.00
CA GLY A 49 -2.69 14.90 10.42
C GLY A 49 -3.87 14.92 9.46
N VAL A 50 -4.78 13.94 9.56
CA VAL A 50 -6.00 13.87 8.76
C VAL A 50 -7.24 13.76 9.65
N THR A 51 -8.41 14.08 9.11
CA THR A 51 -9.68 13.82 9.79
C THR A 51 -10.30 12.54 9.24
N CYS A 52 -11.12 11.84 10.03
CA CYS A 52 -11.87 10.66 9.58
C CYS A 52 -12.83 10.99 8.42
N GLN A 53 -13.26 12.26 8.31
CA GLN A 53 -14.15 12.74 7.25
C GLN A 53 -13.40 13.14 5.96
N GLY A 54 -12.06 13.05 5.94
CA GLY A 54 -11.26 13.51 4.81
C GLY A 54 -11.21 15.04 4.70
N ARG A 55 -11.28 15.58 3.47
CA ARG A 55 -11.24 17.03 3.25
C ARG A 55 -12.62 17.65 3.41
N ILE A 56 -12.84 18.35 4.52
CA ILE A 56 -14.10 19.04 4.83
C ILE A 56 -14.24 20.37 4.05
N GLY A 57 -13.16 20.90 3.48
CA GLY A 57 -13.19 22.10 2.62
C GLY A 57 -13.53 23.38 3.40
N ILE A 58 -12.87 23.60 4.55
CA ILE A 58 -12.98 24.82 5.34
C ILE A 58 -11.76 25.70 5.02
N GLY A 59 -11.98 26.97 4.69
CA GLY A 59 -10.89 27.90 4.39
C GLY A 59 -10.14 28.36 5.64
N TYR A 60 -8.83 28.61 5.50
CA TYR A 60 -7.98 29.12 6.58
C TYR A 60 -8.54 30.38 7.25
N ALA A 61 -9.05 31.34 6.46
CA ALA A 61 -9.62 32.58 6.98
C ALA A 61 -10.81 32.34 7.93
N THR A 62 -11.66 31.35 7.62
CA THR A 62 -12.78 30.97 8.49
C THR A 62 -12.26 30.43 9.81
N LEU A 63 -11.27 29.54 9.80
CA LEU A 63 -10.70 28.95 11.01
C LEU A 63 -9.93 29.97 11.85
N ALA A 64 -9.16 30.86 11.21
CA ALA A 64 -8.43 31.91 11.89
C ALA A 64 -9.36 32.88 12.63
N ALA A 65 -10.53 33.18 12.04
CA ALA A 65 -11.56 34.03 12.66
C ALA A 65 -12.29 33.38 13.85
N LEU A 66 -12.13 32.07 14.06
CA LEU A 66 -12.68 31.34 15.21
C LEU A 66 -11.74 31.37 16.42
N ARG A 67 -10.51 31.87 16.27
CA ARG A 67 -9.59 32.08 17.39
C ARG A 67 -10.09 33.23 18.26
N GLY A 68 -10.02 33.08 19.58
CA GLY A 68 -10.38 34.14 20.52
C GLY A 68 -10.79 33.57 21.88
N SER A 69 -12.09 33.33 22.04
CA SER A 69 -12.61 32.67 23.25
C SER A 69 -12.21 31.20 23.26
N HIS A 70 -11.62 30.75 24.35
CA HIS A 70 -11.18 29.36 24.55
C HIS A 70 -11.48 28.92 25.98
N ALA A 71 -11.70 27.62 26.17
CA ALA A 71 -11.86 27.06 27.51
C ALA A 71 -10.55 27.17 28.32
N ALA A 72 -10.68 27.27 29.64
CA ALA A 72 -9.53 27.31 30.55
C ALA A 72 -8.96 25.92 30.84
N GLN A 73 -9.78 24.87 30.73
CA GLN A 73 -9.41 23.49 31.02
C GLN A 73 -9.87 22.57 29.88
N PRO A 74 -9.13 21.48 29.57
CA PRO A 74 -9.55 20.51 28.58
C PRO A 74 -10.87 19.84 28.95
N GLY A 75 -11.80 19.80 28.02
CA GLY A 75 -13.09 19.11 28.18
C GLY A 75 -13.63 18.48 26.90
N LEU A 76 -12.94 18.64 25.77
CA LEU A 76 -13.31 17.99 24.51
C LEU A 76 -12.76 16.56 24.49
N THR A 77 -13.61 15.61 24.13
CA THR A 77 -13.20 14.24 23.80
C THR A 77 -12.91 14.09 22.31
N LEU A 78 -12.24 13.01 21.93
CA LEU A 78 -12.06 12.68 20.50
C LEU A 78 -13.41 12.51 19.78
N ARG A 79 -14.40 11.91 20.44
CA ARG A 79 -15.77 11.77 19.92
C ARG A 79 -16.50 13.10 19.75
N ASP A 80 -16.34 14.04 20.68
CA ASP A 80 -16.93 15.37 20.54
C ASP A 80 -16.47 16.04 19.24
N VAL A 81 -15.16 15.97 18.97
CA VAL A 81 -14.55 16.56 17.78
C VAL A 81 -15.03 15.83 16.53
N ASP A 82 -14.93 14.50 16.51
CA ASP A 82 -15.31 13.69 15.35
C ASP A 82 -16.79 13.85 14.97
N ALA A 83 -17.67 13.85 15.97
CA ALA A 83 -19.10 14.10 15.76
C ALA A 83 -19.37 15.52 15.24
N ALA A 84 -18.68 16.53 15.77
CA ALA A 84 -18.80 17.90 15.28
C ALA A 84 -18.33 18.03 13.82
N LEU A 85 -17.18 17.44 13.47
CA LEU A 85 -16.65 17.45 12.11
C LEU A 85 -17.53 16.68 11.13
N THR A 86 -18.09 15.55 11.55
CA THR A 86 -19.09 14.79 10.78
C THR A 86 -20.31 15.65 10.45
N ARG A 87 -20.85 16.39 11.44
CA ARG A 87 -21.97 17.32 11.22
C ARG A 87 -21.61 18.45 10.27
N VAL A 88 -20.41 19.03 10.41
CA VAL A 88 -19.91 20.08 9.50
C VAL A 88 -19.79 19.56 8.06
N ALA A 89 -19.26 18.36 7.87
CA ALA A 89 -19.11 17.74 6.56
C ALA A 89 -20.45 17.40 5.89
N ALA A 90 -21.45 16.97 6.68
CA ALA A 90 -22.80 16.68 6.18
C ALA A 90 -23.62 17.94 5.85
N THR A 91 -23.21 19.11 6.35
CA THR A 91 -23.97 20.36 6.19
C THR A 91 -23.76 20.95 4.79
N THR A 92 -24.79 20.85 3.93
CA THR A 92 -24.76 21.31 2.53
C THR A 92 -25.97 22.18 2.18
N GLY A 93 -25.96 22.83 1.01
CA GLY A 93 -27.10 23.64 0.53
C GLY A 93 -27.08 25.12 0.95
N LYS A 94 -28.19 25.83 0.69
CA LYS A 94 -28.31 27.27 0.95
C LYS A 94 -28.27 27.55 2.46
N GLY A 95 -27.37 28.44 2.89
CA GLY A 95 -27.17 28.75 4.32
C GLY A 95 -26.17 27.83 5.04
N SER A 96 -25.67 26.78 4.38
CA SER A 96 -24.70 25.85 4.96
C SER A 96 -23.43 26.52 5.50
N ALA A 97 -22.95 27.59 4.87
CA ALA A 97 -21.77 28.32 5.35
C ALA A 97 -21.96 28.91 6.76
N ALA A 98 -23.14 29.45 7.07
CA ALA A 98 -23.44 30.02 8.38
C ALA A 98 -23.56 28.92 9.44
N GLU A 99 -24.27 27.85 9.12
CA GLU A 99 -24.44 26.69 10.01
C GLU A 99 -23.09 26.01 10.32
N ARG A 100 -22.26 25.79 9.29
CA ARG A 100 -20.89 25.26 9.46
C ARG A 100 -20.05 26.17 10.36
N ASN A 101 -20.16 27.49 10.21
CA ASN A 101 -19.47 28.45 11.08
C ASN A 101 -19.96 28.34 12.54
N ALA A 102 -21.27 28.23 12.77
CA ALA A 102 -21.84 28.07 14.10
C ALA A 102 -21.37 26.77 14.79
N LEU A 103 -21.38 25.65 14.06
CA LEU A 103 -20.87 24.37 14.55
C LEU A 103 -19.38 24.44 14.93
N LEU A 104 -18.55 25.01 14.04
CA LEU A 104 -17.13 25.17 14.29
C LEU A 104 -16.85 26.13 15.44
N ARG A 105 -17.62 27.22 15.57
CA ARG A 105 -17.52 28.15 16.70
C ARG A 105 -17.82 27.47 18.02
N SER A 106 -18.91 26.71 18.09
CA SER A 106 -19.28 25.96 19.29
C SER A 106 -18.19 24.94 19.68
N LEU A 107 -17.56 24.29 18.71
CA LEU A 107 -16.43 23.39 18.95
C LEU A 107 -15.20 24.16 19.48
N PHE A 108 -14.81 25.26 18.83
CA PHE A 108 -13.63 26.04 19.21
C PHE A 108 -13.78 26.72 20.58
N GLU A 109 -14.96 27.23 20.94
CA GLU A 109 -15.21 27.83 22.25
C GLU A 109 -15.02 26.83 23.42
N ARG A 110 -15.30 25.54 23.18
CA ARG A 110 -15.05 24.45 24.14
C ARG A 110 -13.60 23.98 24.19
N ALA A 111 -12.81 24.29 23.16
CA ALA A 111 -11.40 23.92 23.07
C ALA A 111 -10.54 24.90 23.87
N THR A 112 -9.50 24.38 24.52
CA THR A 112 -8.40 25.19 25.06
C THR A 112 -7.58 25.83 23.95
N ALA A 113 -6.73 26.81 24.28
CA ALA A 113 -5.88 27.49 23.29
C ALA A 113 -4.97 26.52 22.50
N ALA A 114 -4.42 25.50 23.16
CA ALA A 114 -3.58 24.47 22.52
C ALA A 114 -4.40 23.55 21.60
N GLU A 115 -5.61 23.16 22.03
CA GLU A 115 -6.54 22.38 21.21
C GLU A 115 -7.01 23.17 19.98
N GLN A 116 -7.28 24.47 20.10
CA GLN A 116 -7.63 25.32 18.96
C GLN A 116 -6.49 25.38 17.93
N ASP A 117 -5.24 25.54 18.37
CA ASP A 117 -4.07 25.55 17.48
C ASP A 117 -3.94 24.22 16.73
N PHE A 118 -4.07 23.11 17.46
CA PHE A 118 -4.05 21.77 16.90
C PHE A 118 -5.17 21.56 15.86
N LEU A 119 -6.43 21.87 16.21
CA LEU A 119 -7.59 21.70 15.33
C LEU A 119 -7.46 22.54 14.06
N LEU A 120 -6.98 23.79 14.17
CA LEU A 120 -6.73 24.64 13.01
C LEU A 120 -5.73 23.98 12.06
N ARG A 121 -4.58 23.54 12.58
CA ARG A 121 -3.54 22.88 11.77
C ARG A 121 -4.02 21.57 11.18
N LEU A 122 -4.80 20.78 11.92
CA LEU A 122 -5.40 19.54 11.45
C LEU A 122 -6.36 19.80 10.27
N LEU A 123 -7.27 20.76 10.42
CA LEU A 123 -8.30 21.05 9.41
C LEU A 123 -7.75 21.71 8.14
N VAL A 124 -6.65 22.46 8.26
CA VAL A 124 -5.94 23.04 7.11
C VAL A 124 -5.02 22.00 6.44
N GLY A 125 -4.69 20.91 7.13
CA GLY A 125 -3.72 19.90 6.64
C GLY A 125 -2.26 20.31 6.84
N GLU A 126 -1.99 21.21 7.80
CA GLU A 126 -0.66 21.76 8.11
C GLU A 126 -0.16 21.31 9.50
N LEU A 127 -0.57 20.13 9.95
CA LEU A 127 -0.03 19.55 11.17
C LEU A 127 1.51 19.37 11.06
N ARG A 128 2.05 19.15 9.85
CA ARG A 128 3.49 19.13 9.52
C ARG A 128 4.34 18.27 10.47
N GLN A 129 3.85 17.08 10.84
CA GLN A 129 4.49 16.23 11.86
C GLN A 129 5.56 15.26 11.32
N GLY A 130 5.78 15.26 10.00
CA GLY A 130 6.83 14.51 9.30
C GLY A 130 6.56 13.01 9.19
N ALA A 131 6.63 12.48 7.96
CA ALA A 131 6.56 11.06 7.54
C ALA A 131 6.04 10.07 8.61
N LEU A 132 4.73 10.13 8.86
CA LEU A 132 4.08 9.49 10.00
C LEU A 132 3.86 8.00 9.82
N GLU A 133 3.63 7.49 8.62
CA GLU A 133 3.20 6.10 8.42
C GLU A 133 4.16 5.08 9.04
N GLY A 134 5.45 5.16 8.72
CA GLY A 134 6.43 4.25 9.31
C GLY A 134 6.55 4.41 10.83
N VAL A 135 6.49 5.64 11.34
CA VAL A 135 6.56 5.91 12.79
C VAL A 135 5.29 5.45 13.50
N MET A 136 4.14 5.57 12.86
CA MET A 136 2.83 5.13 13.32
C MET A 136 2.78 3.61 13.38
N ILE A 137 3.28 2.90 12.35
CA ILE A 137 3.44 1.44 12.38
C ILE A 137 4.30 1.01 13.58
N ASP A 138 5.46 1.65 13.78
CA ASP A 138 6.33 1.36 14.93
C ASP A 138 5.62 1.66 16.27
N ALA A 139 4.79 2.71 16.31
CA ALA A 139 4.06 3.12 17.52
C ALA A 139 2.89 2.18 17.83
N ILE A 140 2.16 1.71 16.81
CA ILE A 140 1.10 0.70 16.94
C ILE A 140 1.70 -0.59 17.48
N ALA A 141 2.83 -1.04 16.92
CA ALA A 141 3.54 -2.22 17.40
C ALA A 141 3.96 -2.07 18.87
N ALA A 142 4.54 -0.93 19.23
CA ALA A 142 4.94 -0.63 20.61
C ALA A 142 3.75 -0.46 21.58
N ALA A 143 2.61 0.01 21.11
CA ALA A 143 1.40 0.20 21.92
C ALA A 143 0.66 -1.13 22.18
N SER A 144 0.61 -1.99 21.17
CA SER A 144 -0.10 -3.28 21.20
C SER A 144 0.77 -4.46 21.66
N ASN A 145 2.09 -4.27 21.77
CA ASN A 145 3.05 -5.35 21.99
C ASN A 145 2.99 -6.45 20.92
N VAL A 146 2.61 -6.08 19.69
CA VAL A 146 2.62 -6.95 18.51
C VAL A 146 3.91 -6.73 17.74
N PRO A 147 4.54 -7.78 17.15
CA PRO A 147 5.72 -7.61 16.31
C PRO A 147 5.47 -6.60 15.18
N VAL A 148 6.44 -5.70 14.96
CA VAL A 148 6.32 -4.63 13.95
C VAL A 148 6.12 -5.17 12.54
N ALA A 149 6.67 -6.34 12.24
CA ALA A 149 6.47 -7.04 10.97
C ALA A 149 4.98 -7.37 10.74
N ASP A 150 4.28 -7.86 11.77
CA ASP A 150 2.85 -8.21 11.67
C ASP A 150 1.97 -6.97 11.49
N VAL A 151 2.27 -5.89 12.21
CA VAL A 151 1.57 -4.60 12.05
C VAL A 151 1.79 -4.03 10.65
N ARG A 152 3.04 -4.03 10.18
CA ARG A 152 3.38 -3.57 8.83
C ARG A 152 2.68 -4.41 7.77
N ARG A 153 2.65 -5.73 7.95
CA ARG A 153 1.95 -6.67 7.08
C ARG A 153 0.45 -6.35 7.01
N ALA A 154 -0.21 -6.25 8.16
CA ALA A 154 -1.62 -5.90 8.22
C ALA A 154 -1.90 -4.53 7.56
N ALA A 155 -1.04 -3.52 7.80
CA ALA A 155 -1.15 -2.21 7.16
C ALA A 155 -1.08 -2.30 5.63
N MET A 156 -0.17 -3.11 5.09
CA MET A 156 -0.04 -3.33 3.63
C MET A 156 -1.29 -4.00 3.02
N PHE A 157 -1.91 -4.95 3.72
CA PHE A 157 -3.11 -5.65 3.22
C PHE A 157 -4.39 -4.83 3.36
N VAL A 158 -4.55 -4.15 4.49
CA VAL A 158 -5.77 -3.42 4.83
C VAL A 158 -5.79 -2.03 4.19
N GLY A 159 -4.64 -1.36 4.11
CA GLY A 159 -4.55 0.03 3.63
C GLY A 159 -5.15 1.06 4.59
N ASP A 160 -5.47 0.67 5.83
CA ASP A 160 -6.05 1.52 6.87
C ASP A 160 -5.32 1.29 8.21
N LEU A 161 -4.46 2.24 8.58
CA LEU A 161 -3.71 2.20 9.84
C LEU A 161 -4.59 2.36 11.07
N GLY A 162 -5.74 3.04 10.96
CA GLY A 162 -6.67 3.18 12.07
C GLY A 162 -7.26 1.83 12.44
N LEU A 163 -7.78 1.12 11.44
CA LEU A 163 -8.31 -0.24 11.61
C LEU A 163 -7.24 -1.19 12.16
N VAL A 164 -6.03 -1.16 11.59
CA VAL A 164 -4.91 -2.00 12.07
C VAL A 164 -4.55 -1.68 13.51
N ALA A 165 -4.49 -0.40 13.89
CA ALA A 165 -4.24 0.00 15.26
C ALA A 165 -5.33 -0.51 16.20
N ARG A 166 -6.61 -0.34 15.84
CA ARG A 166 -7.72 -0.82 16.66
C ARG A 166 -7.61 -2.32 16.91
N VAL A 167 -7.50 -3.12 15.85
CA VAL A 167 -7.38 -4.58 15.97
C VAL A 167 -6.14 -4.98 16.77
N ALA A 168 -4.99 -4.37 16.49
CA ALA A 168 -3.75 -4.68 17.22
C ALA A 168 -3.89 -4.41 18.73
N LEU A 169 -4.44 -3.25 19.11
CA LEU A 169 -4.56 -2.85 20.52
C LEU A 169 -5.71 -3.57 21.26
N THR A 170 -6.79 -3.95 20.58
CA THR A 170 -7.97 -4.56 21.24
C THR A 170 -8.01 -6.08 21.15
N GLU A 171 -7.43 -6.66 20.11
CA GLU A 171 -7.53 -8.10 19.80
C GLU A 171 -6.15 -8.78 19.67
N GLY A 172 -5.07 -8.00 19.52
CA GLY A 172 -3.69 -8.49 19.55
C GLY A 172 -3.20 -9.17 18.26
N ALA A 173 -2.04 -9.84 18.35
CA ALA A 173 -1.35 -10.41 17.21
C ALA A 173 -2.16 -11.49 16.47
N GLY A 174 -2.90 -12.33 17.21
CA GLY A 174 -3.72 -13.40 16.63
C GLY A 174 -4.82 -12.87 15.71
N ALA A 175 -5.42 -11.72 16.04
CA ALA A 175 -6.39 -11.08 15.17
C ALA A 175 -5.73 -10.47 13.93
N LEU A 176 -4.58 -9.81 14.09
CA LEU A 176 -3.82 -9.28 12.93
C LEU A 176 -3.36 -10.36 11.96
N ALA A 177 -3.14 -11.59 12.41
CA ALA A 177 -2.79 -12.71 11.54
C ALA A 177 -3.87 -13.02 10.48
N HIS A 178 -5.12 -12.60 10.68
CA HIS A 178 -6.18 -12.71 9.66
C HIS A 178 -5.96 -11.77 8.48
N TYR A 179 -5.14 -10.72 8.64
CA TYR A 179 -4.71 -9.83 7.56
C TYR A 179 -3.40 -10.34 6.96
N ALA A 180 -3.49 -11.53 6.38
CA ALA A 180 -2.40 -12.20 5.68
C ALA A 180 -2.79 -12.49 4.23
N VAL A 181 -1.79 -12.90 3.45
CA VAL A 181 -2.01 -13.46 2.11
C VAL A 181 -3.01 -14.61 2.22
N ALA A 182 -4.02 -14.60 1.36
CA ALA A 182 -4.98 -15.68 1.25
C ALA A 182 -5.31 -15.95 -0.22
N LEU A 183 -5.56 -17.21 -0.55
CA LEU A 183 -5.97 -17.61 -1.90
C LEU A 183 -7.26 -16.87 -2.32
N HIS A 184 -7.30 -16.47 -3.59
CA HIS A 184 -8.39 -15.71 -4.20
C HIS A 184 -8.73 -14.35 -3.54
N ARG A 185 -7.84 -13.82 -2.69
CA ARG A 185 -7.87 -12.44 -2.22
C ARG A 185 -6.65 -11.71 -2.77
N PRO A 186 -6.81 -10.92 -3.84
CA PRO A 186 -5.66 -10.34 -4.52
C PRO A 186 -4.92 -9.34 -3.63
N VAL A 187 -3.59 -9.39 -3.71
CA VAL A 187 -2.64 -8.58 -2.96
C VAL A 187 -2.25 -7.37 -3.81
N GLN A 188 -2.18 -6.19 -3.17
CA GLN A 188 -1.73 -4.98 -3.85
C GLN A 188 -0.33 -5.18 -4.45
N PRO A 189 -0.12 -4.81 -5.73
CA PRO A 189 1.16 -5.01 -6.39
C PRO A 189 2.25 -4.14 -5.76
N MET A 190 3.41 -4.74 -5.50
CA MET A 190 4.63 -3.99 -5.17
C MET A 190 5.07 -3.14 -6.36
N LEU A 191 5.40 -1.86 -6.14
CA LEU A 191 5.74 -0.89 -7.17
C LEU A 191 7.24 -0.59 -7.21
N ALA A 192 7.73 -0.16 -8.36
CA ALA A 192 9.13 0.20 -8.56
C ALA A 192 9.37 1.71 -8.65
N GLN A 193 10.55 2.14 -8.21
CA GLN A 193 11.09 3.48 -8.43
C GLN A 193 11.90 3.53 -9.73
N PRO A 194 12.05 4.69 -10.39
CA PRO A 194 13.03 4.83 -11.45
C PRO A 194 14.46 4.78 -10.89
N ALA A 195 15.38 4.24 -11.69
CA ALA A 195 16.82 4.48 -11.61
C ALA A 195 17.26 5.20 -12.89
N ASP A 196 18.35 5.94 -12.82
CA ASP A 196 18.81 6.74 -13.96
C ASP A 196 19.43 5.84 -15.06
N ASP A 197 20.20 4.83 -14.64
CA ASP A 197 20.80 3.81 -15.50
C ASP A 197 21.12 2.52 -14.71
N ILE A 198 21.75 1.54 -15.37
CA ILE A 198 22.16 0.26 -14.77
C ILE A 198 23.17 0.46 -13.64
N ALA A 199 24.11 1.40 -13.80
CA ALA A 199 25.14 1.67 -12.80
C ALA A 199 24.53 2.29 -11.54
N ASP A 200 23.59 3.25 -11.66
CA ASP A 200 22.81 3.78 -10.55
C ASP A 200 22.03 2.67 -9.83
N ALA A 201 21.34 1.81 -10.60
CA ALA A 201 20.56 0.73 -10.02
C ALA A 201 21.44 -0.24 -9.19
N LEU A 202 22.59 -0.67 -9.72
CA LEU A 202 23.52 -1.55 -9.01
C LEU A 202 24.24 -0.84 -7.86
N ALA A 203 24.55 0.46 -7.98
CA ALA A 203 25.13 1.22 -6.88
C ALA A 203 24.18 1.30 -5.67
N ARG A 204 22.86 1.39 -5.94
CA ARG A 204 21.81 1.45 -4.90
C ARG A 204 21.49 0.07 -4.30
N LEU A 205 21.53 -0.99 -5.11
CA LEU A 205 21.07 -2.33 -4.71
C LEU A 205 22.20 -3.31 -4.37
N GLY A 206 23.43 -3.04 -4.80
CA GLY A 206 24.54 -4.01 -4.76
C GLY A 206 24.35 -5.12 -5.78
N THR A 207 24.45 -6.38 -5.35
CA THR A 207 24.07 -7.52 -6.20
C THR A 207 22.55 -7.55 -6.36
N ALA A 208 22.08 -7.49 -7.61
CA ALA A 208 20.65 -7.41 -7.91
C ALA A 208 20.22 -8.51 -8.89
N ALA A 209 18.92 -8.83 -8.87
CA ALA A 209 18.27 -9.59 -9.92
C ALA A 209 17.76 -8.62 -11.00
N LEU A 210 18.25 -8.75 -12.22
CA LEU A 210 17.78 -8.06 -13.41
C LEU A 210 16.82 -8.98 -14.16
N GLU A 211 15.64 -8.47 -14.49
CA GLU A 211 14.62 -9.17 -15.24
C GLU A 211 14.15 -8.33 -16.43
N TRP A 212 13.71 -8.96 -17.51
CA TRP A 212 13.12 -8.21 -18.62
C TRP A 212 11.90 -7.39 -18.16
N LYS A 213 11.88 -6.11 -18.54
CA LYS A 213 10.74 -5.23 -18.32
C LYS A 213 9.78 -5.35 -19.50
N VAL A 214 8.81 -6.24 -19.35
CA VAL A 214 7.82 -6.56 -20.38
C VAL A 214 6.75 -5.46 -20.45
N ASP A 215 6.47 -4.95 -21.65
CA ASP A 215 5.41 -3.95 -21.92
C ASP A 215 4.02 -4.61 -21.99
N GLY A 216 3.58 -5.19 -20.87
CA GLY A 216 2.36 -5.99 -20.81
C GLY A 216 1.31 -5.44 -19.85
N ALA A 217 0.35 -6.30 -19.53
CA ALA A 217 -0.60 -6.08 -18.46
C ALA A 217 -0.19 -6.93 -17.25
N ARG A 218 0.23 -6.26 -16.18
CA ARG A 218 0.50 -6.93 -14.91
C ARG A 218 -0.74 -7.70 -14.42
N VAL A 219 -0.53 -8.97 -14.15
CA VAL A 219 -1.51 -9.90 -13.62
C VAL A 219 -1.00 -10.56 -12.35
N GLN A 220 -1.92 -10.84 -11.44
CA GLN A 220 -1.68 -11.67 -10.28
C GLN A 220 -2.56 -12.91 -10.41
N VAL A 221 -1.96 -14.09 -10.33
CA VAL A 221 -2.64 -15.36 -10.55
C VAL A 221 -2.66 -16.16 -9.26
N HIS A 222 -3.85 -16.54 -8.84
CA HIS A 222 -4.08 -17.39 -7.68
C HIS A 222 -4.54 -18.76 -8.18
N LYS A 223 -3.93 -19.84 -7.69
CA LYS A 223 -4.33 -21.22 -7.95
C LYS A 223 -4.66 -21.90 -6.63
N ALA A 224 -5.79 -22.60 -6.56
CA ALA A 224 -6.17 -23.47 -5.45
C ALA A 224 -6.77 -24.77 -6.03
N GLY A 225 -5.96 -25.82 -6.11
CA GLY A 225 -6.31 -27.02 -6.86
C GLY A 225 -6.53 -26.70 -8.33
N ASP A 226 -7.73 -26.97 -8.83
CA ASP A 226 -8.14 -26.69 -10.22
C ASP A 226 -8.75 -25.29 -10.40
N GLU A 227 -9.07 -24.57 -9.31
CA GLU A 227 -9.58 -23.20 -9.38
C GLU A 227 -8.41 -22.24 -9.59
N ILE A 228 -8.43 -21.49 -10.70
CA ILE A 228 -7.44 -20.47 -11.00
C ILE A 228 -8.16 -19.14 -11.23
N LYS A 229 -7.69 -18.09 -10.56
CA LYS A 229 -8.16 -16.70 -10.76
C LYS A 229 -7.05 -15.80 -11.19
N VAL A 230 -7.38 -14.88 -12.10
CA VAL A 230 -6.45 -13.88 -12.63
C VAL A 230 -6.97 -12.49 -12.30
N TYR A 231 -6.14 -11.70 -11.64
CA TYR A 231 -6.45 -10.33 -11.25
C TYR A 231 -5.53 -9.35 -11.97
N THR A 232 -6.08 -8.21 -12.38
CA THR A 232 -5.27 -7.12 -12.95
C THR A 232 -4.51 -6.35 -11.86
N ARG A 233 -3.61 -5.44 -12.28
CA ARG A 233 -2.99 -4.43 -11.41
C ARG A 233 -3.94 -3.70 -10.45
N ASN A 234 -5.18 -3.44 -10.88
CA ASN A 234 -6.21 -2.77 -10.06
C ASN A 234 -7.10 -3.76 -9.31
N LEU A 235 -6.65 -5.02 -9.18
CA LEU A 235 -7.30 -6.12 -8.49
C LEU A 235 -8.66 -6.54 -9.05
N ASN A 236 -9.00 -6.11 -10.27
CA ASN A 236 -10.19 -6.60 -10.96
C ASN A 236 -9.97 -8.06 -11.41
N ASP A 237 -10.93 -8.93 -11.11
CA ASP A 237 -10.97 -10.29 -11.64
C ASP A 237 -11.21 -10.24 -13.16
N VAL A 238 -10.28 -10.82 -13.91
CA VAL A 238 -10.30 -10.90 -15.38
C VAL A 238 -10.16 -12.35 -15.86
N THR A 239 -10.37 -13.33 -14.98
CA THR A 239 -10.18 -14.76 -15.25
C THR A 239 -10.84 -15.21 -16.55
N ALA A 240 -12.10 -14.82 -16.76
CA ALA A 240 -12.86 -15.18 -17.97
C ALA A 240 -12.32 -14.54 -19.26
N SER A 241 -11.55 -13.45 -19.16
CA SER A 241 -11.01 -12.72 -20.32
C SER A 241 -9.69 -13.29 -20.84
N VAL A 242 -8.99 -14.09 -20.02
CA VAL A 242 -7.63 -14.59 -20.30
C VAL A 242 -7.51 -16.11 -20.06
N PRO A 243 -8.33 -16.95 -20.72
CA PRO A 243 -8.30 -18.40 -20.53
C PRO A 243 -6.91 -19.02 -20.79
N GLU A 244 -6.09 -18.42 -21.65
CA GLU A 244 -4.73 -18.90 -21.94
C GLU A 244 -3.81 -18.81 -20.72
N VAL A 245 -3.99 -17.80 -19.87
CA VAL A 245 -3.24 -17.64 -18.61
C VAL A 245 -3.66 -18.70 -17.59
N VAL A 246 -4.95 -19.05 -17.58
CA VAL A 246 -5.48 -20.13 -16.74
C VAL A 246 -4.92 -21.48 -17.20
N GLU A 247 -5.01 -21.76 -18.50
CA GLU A 247 -4.51 -23.01 -19.12
C GLU A 247 -3.01 -23.22 -18.87
N ALA A 248 -2.21 -22.14 -18.88
CA ALA A 248 -0.78 -22.20 -18.59
C ALA A 248 -0.44 -22.81 -17.21
N LEU A 249 -1.37 -22.73 -16.23
CA LEU A 249 -1.17 -23.27 -14.89
C LEU A 249 -1.95 -24.57 -14.61
N GLN A 250 -2.80 -25.05 -15.53
CA GLN A 250 -3.57 -26.29 -15.33
C GLN A 250 -2.68 -27.53 -15.23
N GLY A 251 -1.50 -27.53 -15.84
CA GLY A 251 -0.52 -28.62 -15.76
C GLY A 251 0.53 -28.48 -14.67
N VAL A 252 0.47 -27.43 -13.85
CA VAL A 252 1.46 -27.16 -12.80
C VAL A 252 1.13 -28.01 -11.57
N ALA A 253 2.14 -28.73 -11.06
CA ALA A 253 2.00 -29.69 -9.97
C ALA A 253 1.65 -29.07 -8.62
N ALA A 254 2.11 -27.83 -8.35
CA ALA A 254 1.80 -27.11 -7.13
C ALA A 254 0.27 -26.94 -6.98
N HIS A 255 -0.26 -27.27 -5.81
CA HIS A 255 -1.69 -27.23 -5.54
C HIS A 255 -2.16 -25.79 -5.28
N GLU A 256 -1.37 -25.02 -4.53
CA GLU A 256 -1.69 -23.64 -4.15
C GLU A 256 -0.60 -22.67 -4.57
N LEU A 257 -0.95 -21.65 -5.34
CA LEU A 257 -0.01 -20.63 -5.80
C LEU A 257 -0.61 -19.23 -5.71
N ILE A 258 0.23 -18.25 -5.39
CA ILE A 258 -0.03 -16.84 -5.69
C ILE A 258 1.19 -16.30 -6.42
N LEU A 259 1.00 -15.92 -7.67
CA LEU A 259 2.06 -15.52 -8.57
C LEU A 259 1.82 -14.11 -9.07
N ASP A 260 2.90 -13.34 -9.18
CA ASP A 260 2.91 -12.03 -9.80
C ASP A 260 3.60 -12.16 -11.17
N GLY A 261 2.98 -11.63 -12.22
CA GLY A 261 3.46 -11.78 -13.58
C GLY A 261 2.97 -10.71 -14.55
N GLU A 262 3.44 -10.80 -15.78
CA GLU A 262 3.07 -9.92 -16.88
C GLU A 262 2.42 -10.74 -17.99
N ALA A 263 1.17 -10.39 -18.34
CA ALA A 263 0.50 -10.95 -19.51
C ALA A 263 0.78 -10.06 -20.73
N VAL A 264 1.23 -10.64 -21.83
CA VAL A 264 1.67 -9.88 -23.01
C VAL A 264 1.27 -10.58 -24.30
N ALA A 265 0.81 -9.80 -25.28
CA ALA A 265 0.61 -10.32 -26.62
C ALA A 265 1.95 -10.35 -27.36
N LEU A 266 2.28 -11.48 -27.99
CA LEU A 266 3.53 -11.65 -28.74
C LEU A 266 3.26 -11.69 -30.24
N ALA A 267 4.17 -11.12 -31.02
CA ALA A 267 4.22 -11.33 -32.47
C ALA A 267 4.64 -12.76 -32.80
N ALA A 268 4.48 -13.19 -34.06
CA ALA A 268 4.86 -14.54 -34.50
C ALA A 268 6.35 -14.88 -34.26
N GLY A 269 7.23 -13.87 -34.18
CA GLY A 269 8.65 -14.02 -33.85
C GLY A 269 8.99 -13.97 -32.35
N GLY A 270 7.99 -13.90 -31.47
CA GLY A 270 8.16 -13.86 -30.01
C GLY A 270 8.42 -12.48 -29.41
N ALA A 271 8.57 -11.44 -30.23
CA ALA A 271 8.70 -10.06 -29.75
C ALA A 271 7.37 -9.57 -29.14
N PRO A 272 7.38 -8.78 -28.04
CA PRO A 272 6.17 -8.25 -27.44
C PRO A 272 5.52 -7.22 -28.38
N LEU A 273 4.19 -7.25 -28.45
CA LEU A 273 3.40 -6.20 -29.08
C LEU A 273 3.21 -5.04 -28.10
N PRO A 274 2.98 -3.80 -28.59
CA PRO A 274 2.79 -2.64 -27.73
C PRO A 274 1.68 -2.84 -26.69
N PHE A 275 1.84 -2.27 -25.49
CA PHE A 275 0.87 -2.37 -24.40
C PHE A 275 -0.58 -2.15 -24.82
N GLN A 276 -0.85 -1.14 -25.66
CA GLN A 276 -2.21 -0.84 -26.11
C GLN A 276 -2.86 -1.98 -26.91
N VAL A 277 -2.06 -2.82 -27.56
CA VAL A 277 -2.53 -4.02 -28.25
C VAL A 277 -2.91 -5.07 -27.21
N THR A 278 -2.02 -5.38 -26.27
CA THR A 278 -2.29 -6.28 -25.13
C THR A 278 -3.55 -5.88 -24.36
N MET A 279 -3.74 -4.58 -24.09
CA MET A 279 -4.91 -4.07 -23.37
C MET A 279 -6.25 -4.29 -24.06
N ARG A 280 -6.27 -4.60 -25.36
CA ARG A 280 -7.50 -5.02 -26.05
C ARG A 280 -8.08 -6.30 -25.45
N ARG A 281 -7.28 -7.12 -24.75
CA ARG A 281 -7.72 -8.32 -24.02
C ARG A 281 -8.34 -8.06 -22.65
N PHE A 282 -8.29 -6.82 -22.16
CA PHE A 282 -8.79 -6.45 -20.83
C PHE A 282 -9.95 -5.43 -20.89
N GLY A 283 -10.57 -5.26 -22.07
CA GLY A 283 -11.74 -4.39 -22.26
C GLY A 283 -13.05 -4.94 -21.65
N ARG A 284 -14.06 -4.07 -21.51
CA ARG A 284 -15.35 -4.40 -20.84
C ARG A 284 -16.31 -5.29 -21.65
N LYS A 285 -16.16 -5.35 -22.97
CA LYS A 285 -16.97 -6.19 -23.88
C LYS A 285 -16.04 -6.90 -24.82
N LEU A 286 -15.81 -8.18 -24.59
CA LEU A 286 -14.87 -9.00 -25.35
C LEU A 286 -15.58 -10.25 -25.85
N ASP A 287 -15.46 -10.51 -27.16
CA ASP A 287 -15.61 -11.85 -27.70
C ASP A 287 -14.30 -12.60 -27.41
N VAL A 288 -14.25 -13.25 -26.25
CA VAL A 288 -13.03 -13.89 -25.74
C VAL A 288 -12.53 -14.97 -26.69
N ALA A 289 -13.44 -15.77 -27.26
CA ALA A 289 -13.09 -16.85 -28.17
C ALA A 289 -12.39 -16.31 -29.42
N ARG A 290 -12.95 -15.26 -30.04
CA ARG A 290 -12.33 -14.61 -31.19
C ARG A 290 -11.00 -13.94 -30.82
N MET A 291 -10.98 -13.16 -29.73
CA MET A 291 -9.81 -12.42 -29.30
C MET A 291 -8.64 -13.33 -28.91
N ARG A 292 -8.92 -14.52 -28.40
CA ARG A 292 -7.90 -15.56 -28.13
C ARG A 292 -7.19 -15.99 -29.40
N THR A 293 -7.93 -16.20 -30.49
CA THR A 293 -7.35 -16.61 -31.78
C THR A 293 -6.61 -15.45 -32.45
N GLU A 294 -7.16 -14.24 -32.41
CA GLU A 294 -6.58 -13.07 -33.06
C GLU A 294 -5.38 -12.49 -32.30
N LEU A 295 -5.40 -12.57 -30.96
CA LEU A 295 -4.42 -11.94 -30.09
C LEU A 295 -4.16 -12.82 -28.84
N PRO A 296 -3.51 -13.98 -28.99
CA PRO A 296 -3.18 -14.84 -27.87
C PRO A 296 -2.21 -14.13 -26.91
N LEU A 297 -2.41 -14.35 -25.62
CA LEU A 297 -1.53 -13.83 -24.58
C LEU A 297 -0.55 -14.91 -24.12
N ALA A 298 0.71 -14.54 -23.97
CA ALA A 298 1.68 -15.24 -23.14
C ALA A 298 1.68 -14.63 -21.73
N VAL A 299 2.22 -15.37 -20.76
CA VAL A 299 2.42 -14.88 -19.39
C VAL A 299 3.84 -15.21 -18.92
N TYR A 300 4.49 -14.22 -18.30
CA TYR A 300 5.77 -14.40 -17.64
C TYR A 300 5.62 -14.03 -16.17
N PHE A 301 5.80 -15.00 -15.28
CA PHE A 301 5.79 -14.80 -13.85
C PHE A 301 7.17 -14.37 -13.35
N PHE A 302 7.19 -13.40 -12.46
CA PHE A 302 8.40 -12.79 -11.94
C PHE A 302 8.51 -12.83 -10.41
N ASP A 303 7.45 -13.22 -9.71
CA ASP A 303 7.47 -13.41 -8.26
C ASP A 303 6.47 -14.50 -7.80
N CYS A 304 6.75 -15.13 -6.66
CA CYS A 304 5.89 -16.13 -6.02
C CYS A 304 5.63 -15.70 -4.57
N LEU A 305 4.38 -15.36 -4.27
CA LEU A 305 3.96 -14.83 -2.97
C LEU A 305 3.42 -15.93 -2.04
N HIS A 306 3.04 -17.08 -2.60
CA HIS A 306 2.54 -18.23 -1.86
C HIS A 306 2.76 -19.51 -2.66
N LEU A 307 3.16 -20.58 -1.96
CA LEU A 307 3.36 -21.92 -2.50
C LEU A 307 2.91 -22.97 -1.46
N ASP A 308 1.92 -23.80 -1.82
CA ASP A 308 1.45 -24.97 -1.07
C ASP A 308 1.35 -24.75 0.46
N GLY A 309 0.39 -23.91 0.85
CA GLY A 309 0.14 -23.52 2.25
C GLY A 309 1.19 -22.58 2.89
N THR A 310 2.27 -22.23 2.18
CA THR A 310 3.34 -21.37 2.70
C THR A 310 3.29 -19.98 2.06
N SER A 311 3.06 -18.96 2.87
CA SER A 311 3.22 -17.55 2.45
C SER A 311 4.70 -17.20 2.35
N LEU A 312 5.10 -16.66 1.20
CA LEU A 312 6.48 -16.26 0.90
C LEU A 312 6.65 -14.73 0.91
N ILE A 313 5.60 -13.96 1.17
CA ILE A 313 5.62 -12.49 1.06
C ILE A 313 6.70 -11.83 1.94
N ASP A 314 6.97 -12.42 3.12
CA ASP A 314 7.95 -11.93 4.09
C ASP A 314 9.37 -12.48 3.81
N CYS A 315 9.51 -13.46 2.90
CA CYS A 315 10.80 -14.05 2.55
C CYS A 315 11.62 -13.11 1.64
N PRO A 316 12.96 -13.14 1.74
CA PRO A 316 13.87 -12.57 0.75
C PRO A 316 13.49 -12.91 -0.69
N ALA A 317 13.65 -11.96 -1.61
CA ALA A 317 13.31 -12.16 -3.03
C ALA A 317 14.00 -13.39 -3.64
N ARG A 318 15.23 -13.71 -3.23
CA ARG A 318 15.93 -14.93 -3.65
C ARG A 318 15.13 -16.22 -3.39
N GLU A 319 14.53 -16.34 -2.20
CA GLU A 319 13.75 -17.52 -1.83
C GLU A 319 12.46 -17.60 -2.63
N ARG A 320 11.83 -16.45 -2.91
CA ARG A 320 10.65 -16.35 -3.76
C ARG A 320 10.96 -16.72 -5.21
N PHE A 321 12.12 -16.33 -5.72
CA PHE A 321 12.59 -16.68 -7.06
C PHE A 321 12.91 -18.18 -7.19
N ASP A 322 13.52 -18.76 -6.16
CA ASP A 322 13.78 -20.21 -6.11
C ASP A 322 12.46 -20.98 -6.07
N ALA A 323 11.50 -20.56 -5.23
CA ALA A 323 10.16 -21.15 -5.18
C ALA A 323 9.42 -21.03 -6.52
N LEU A 324 9.49 -19.87 -7.17
CA LEU A 324 8.92 -19.64 -8.50
C LEU A 324 9.49 -20.61 -9.55
N THR A 325 10.81 -20.73 -9.57
CA THR A 325 11.52 -21.57 -10.56
C THR A 325 11.32 -23.07 -10.29
N ALA A 326 11.17 -23.46 -9.02
CA ALA A 326 10.84 -24.83 -8.66
C ALA A 326 9.40 -25.21 -9.00
N ALA A 327 8.46 -24.26 -8.85
CA ALA A 327 7.04 -24.51 -9.07
C ALA A 327 6.63 -24.47 -10.55
N LEU A 328 7.33 -23.70 -11.39
CA LEU A 328 6.92 -23.42 -12.76
C LEU A 328 7.88 -23.95 -13.82
N PRO A 329 7.38 -24.38 -14.98
CA PRO A 329 8.23 -24.67 -16.13
C PRO A 329 8.91 -23.39 -16.64
N ALA A 330 10.16 -23.51 -17.09
CA ALA A 330 11.00 -22.38 -17.49
C ALA A 330 10.34 -21.37 -18.46
N PRO A 331 9.52 -21.76 -19.47
CA PRO A 331 8.88 -20.80 -20.37
C PRO A 331 7.90 -19.82 -19.70
N LEU A 332 7.40 -20.15 -18.50
CA LEU A 332 6.50 -19.29 -17.74
C LEU A 332 7.23 -18.36 -16.77
N VAL A 333 8.54 -18.53 -16.57
CA VAL A 333 9.34 -17.71 -15.66
C VAL A 333 10.01 -16.61 -16.46
N ILE A 334 9.98 -15.38 -15.94
CA ILE A 334 10.68 -14.26 -16.56
C ILE A 334 12.19 -14.54 -16.62
N PRO A 335 12.88 -14.25 -17.73
CA PRO A 335 14.34 -14.33 -17.78
C PRO A 335 14.96 -13.41 -16.73
N ARG A 336 15.95 -13.94 -16.00
CA ARG A 336 16.59 -13.27 -14.88
C ARG A 336 18.11 -13.47 -14.91
N LEU A 337 18.85 -12.39 -14.68
CA LEU A 337 20.29 -12.38 -14.42
C LEU A 337 20.54 -11.87 -13.00
N ILE A 338 21.31 -12.58 -12.18
CA ILE A 338 21.76 -12.09 -10.88
C ILE A 338 23.22 -11.66 -10.99
N THR A 339 23.50 -10.37 -10.80
CA THR A 339 24.86 -9.85 -10.95
C THR A 339 25.09 -8.57 -10.14
N ALA A 340 26.35 -8.27 -9.86
CA ALA A 340 26.84 -6.95 -9.45
C ALA A 340 27.76 -6.33 -10.50
N ASP A 341 28.04 -7.05 -11.60
CA ASP A 341 28.84 -6.58 -12.72
C ASP A 341 27.99 -5.74 -13.67
N VAL A 342 28.38 -4.48 -13.82
CA VAL A 342 27.71 -3.50 -14.68
C VAL A 342 27.76 -3.94 -16.15
N ALA A 343 28.88 -4.51 -16.62
CA ALA A 343 29.01 -4.89 -18.03
C ALA A 343 28.04 -6.02 -18.39
N ALA A 344 27.99 -7.08 -17.56
CA ALA A 344 27.04 -8.17 -17.75
C ALA A 344 25.56 -7.69 -17.66
N ALA A 345 25.29 -6.72 -16.78
CA ALA A 345 23.97 -6.12 -16.65
C ALA A 345 23.58 -5.26 -17.87
N GLU A 346 24.51 -4.51 -18.44
CA GLU A 346 24.32 -3.74 -19.68
C GLU A 346 24.08 -4.66 -20.88
N ASP A 347 24.81 -5.77 -20.99
CA ASP A 347 24.59 -6.78 -22.03
C ASP A 347 23.18 -7.37 -21.94
N PHE A 348 22.72 -7.69 -20.72
CA PHE A 348 21.36 -8.19 -20.48
C PHE A 348 20.28 -7.14 -20.80
N TYR A 349 20.53 -5.87 -20.46
CA TYR A 349 19.66 -4.76 -20.83
C TYR A 349 19.57 -4.57 -22.35
N ALA A 350 20.70 -4.62 -23.05
CA ALA A 350 20.74 -4.52 -24.51
C ALA A 350 20.02 -5.69 -25.20
N ASP A 351 20.14 -6.92 -24.69
CA ASP A 351 19.38 -8.08 -25.18
C ASP A 351 17.87 -7.89 -24.98
N ALA A 352 17.43 -7.37 -23.83
CA ALA A 352 16.02 -7.08 -23.57
C ALA A 352 15.45 -6.07 -24.60
N LEU A 353 16.18 -4.98 -24.87
CA LEU A 353 15.80 -3.98 -25.88
C LEU A 353 15.80 -4.57 -27.30
N ALA A 354 16.80 -5.36 -27.66
CA ALA A 354 16.89 -6.00 -28.98
C ALA A 354 15.71 -6.96 -29.25
N ARG A 355 15.13 -7.53 -28.19
CA ARG A 355 13.93 -8.37 -28.25
C ARG A 355 12.61 -7.58 -28.22
N GLY A 356 12.67 -6.26 -28.07
CA GLY A 356 11.52 -5.36 -28.10
C GLY A 356 10.89 -5.09 -26.72
N HIS A 357 11.53 -5.49 -25.62
CA HIS A 357 11.07 -5.12 -24.27
C HIS A 357 11.44 -3.68 -23.92
N GLU A 358 10.84 -3.12 -22.86
CA GLU A 358 11.04 -1.71 -22.52
C GLU A 358 12.40 -1.41 -21.87
N GLY A 359 13.08 -2.44 -21.35
CA GLY A 359 14.28 -2.31 -20.53
C GLY A 359 14.38 -3.45 -19.53
N VAL A 360 14.84 -3.14 -18.30
CA VAL A 360 14.94 -4.13 -17.22
C VAL A 360 14.37 -3.62 -15.90
N MET A 361 13.93 -4.58 -15.09
CA MET A 361 13.65 -4.37 -13.68
C MET A 361 14.87 -4.84 -12.88
N ALA A 362 15.39 -4.03 -11.98
CA ALA A 362 16.43 -4.42 -11.02
C ALA A 362 15.82 -4.58 -9.63
N LYS A 363 16.05 -5.72 -8.98
CA LYS A 363 15.44 -6.08 -7.70
C LYS A 363 16.48 -6.46 -6.65
N ALA A 364 16.35 -5.91 -5.44
CA ALA A 364 17.11 -6.32 -4.26
C ALA A 364 16.81 -7.80 -3.94
N LEU A 365 17.85 -8.57 -3.65
CA LEU A 365 17.71 -10.02 -3.41
C LEU A 365 17.22 -10.36 -1.99
N ASP A 366 17.50 -9.49 -1.02
CA ASP A 366 17.25 -9.73 0.40
C ASP A 366 16.01 -8.98 0.93
N ALA A 367 15.27 -8.31 0.04
CA ALA A 367 14.07 -7.58 0.41
C ALA A 367 12.81 -8.47 0.38
N PRO A 368 11.88 -8.27 1.34
CA PRO A 368 10.55 -8.87 1.27
C PRO A 368 9.72 -8.25 0.14
N TYR A 369 8.53 -8.79 -0.10
CA TYR A 369 7.57 -8.19 -1.02
C TYR A 369 6.75 -7.12 -0.29
N GLU A 370 6.83 -5.87 -0.75
CA GLU A 370 6.18 -4.72 -0.10
C GLU A 370 4.87 -4.37 -0.82
N ALA A 371 3.80 -5.09 -0.51
CA ALA A 371 2.50 -4.95 -1.16
C ALA A 371 1.97 -3.50 -1.11
N GLY A 372 1.59 -2.95 -2.26
CA GLY A 372 1.07 -1.59 -2.41
C GLY A 372 2.09 -0.46 -2.20
N SER A 373 3.33 -0.79 -1.83
CA SER A 373 4.39 0.19 -1.58
C SER A 373 5.24 0.46 -2.82
N ARG A 374 5.82 1.67 -2.87
CA ARG A 374 6.88 2.03 -3.82
C ARG A 374 8.22 2.16 -3.10
N GLY A 375 8.74 1.03 -2.65
CA GLY A 375 10.02 0.91 -1.98
C GLY A 375 11.22 1.14 -2.90
N ALA A 376 12.41 1.24 -2.32
CA ALA A 376 13.67 1.39 -3.05
C ALA A 376 14.25 0.05 -3.53
N SER A 377 13.61 -1.07 -3.18
CA SER A 377 14.05 -2.43 -3.45
C SER A 377 13.79 -2.89 -4.88
N TRP A 378 12.84 -2.28 -5.59
CA TRP A 378 12.59 -2.51 -7.02
C TRP A 378 12.82 -1.22 -7.81
N LEU A 379 13.70 -1.31 -8.80
CA LEU A 379 14.05 -0.22 -9.70
C LEU A 379 13.68 -0.60 -11.13
N LYS A 380 13.19 0.37 -11.90
CA LYS A 380 13.04 0.25 -13.35
C LYS A 380 14.11 1.11 -14.01
N VAL A 381 14.81 0.51 -14.97
CA VAL A 381 15.83 1.14 -15.80
C VAL A 381 15.30 1.20 -17.22
#